data_AF-A0A7V6MW43-F1
#
_entry.id   AF-A0A7V6MW43-F1
#
_cell.length_a   1.000
_cell.length_b   1.000
_cell.length_c   1.000
_cell.angle_alpha   90.00
_cell.angle_beta   90.00
_cell.angle_gamma   90.00
#
_symmetry.space_group_name_H-M   'P 1'
#
loop_
_entity.id
_entity.type
_entity.pdbx_description
1 polymer ?
#
loop_
_entity_poly.entity_id
_entity_poly.type
_entity_poly.pdbx_seq_one_letter_code
_entity_poly.pdbx_strand_id
1 'polypeptide(L)'
;NLLTVLEVANEMYMRGIQFVPIDLYKSDVKRFRITKHGILPPISALQGLGITAAQNITKERKKGRFTSIEDLQRRTRITKNVVQILRQNGILNDLRETDQLSLF
;
A
#
# COMPACT_ATOMS: atom_id res chain seq x y z
N ASN A 1 19.15 -13.08 -7.79
CA ASN A 1 17.99 -12.55 -8.55
C ASN A 1 17.70 -11.07 -8.26
N LEU A 2 18.01 -10.51 -7.08
CA LEU A 2 17.81 -9.07 -6.82
C LEU A 2 18.52 -8.16 -7.84
N LEU A 3 19.78 -8.45 -8.18
CA LEU A 3 20.56 -7.65 -9.14
C LEU A 3 19.85 -7.52 -10.50
N THR A 4 19.38 -8.63 -11.06
CA THR A 4 18.64 -8.66 -12.33
C THR A 4 17.36 -7.81 -12.29
N VAL A 5 16.64 -7.81 -11.18
CA VAL A 5 15.46 -6.96 -11.00
C VAL A 5 15.85 -5.48 -10.96
N LEU A 6 16.95 -5.15 -10.29
CA LEU A 6 17.45 -3.78 -10.19
C LEU A 6 17.98 -3.27 -11.54
N GLU A 7 18.59 -4.11 -12.38
CA GLU A 7 19.00 -3.74 -13.74
C GLU A 7 17.79 -3.35 -14.60
N VAL A 8 16.70 -4.12 -14.55
CA VAL A 8 15.46 -3.81 -15.27
C VAL A 8 14.81 -2.53 -14.71
N ALA A 9 14.80 -2.35 -13.39
CA ALA A 9 14.30 -1.13 -12.77
C ALA A 9 15.14 0.10 -13.17
N ASN A 10 16.46 -0.05 -13.25
CA ASN A 10 17.36 1.02 -13.70
C ASN A 10 17.09 1.39 -15.17
N GLU A 11 16.93 0.40 -16.05
CA GLU A 11 16.56 0.65 -17.45
C GLU A 11 15.20 1.38 -17.55
N MET A 12 14.21 0.96 -16.76
CA MET A 12 12.90 1.61 -16.69
C MET A 12 13.05 3.12 -16.36
N TYR A 13 13.84 3.46 -15.34
CA TYR A 13 14.09 4.86 -14.98
C TYR A 13 14.84 5.63 -16.07
N MET A 14 15.84 5.01 -16.72
CA MET A 14 16.56 5.62 -17.84
C MET A 14 15.67 5.92 -19.05
N ARG A 15 14.58 5.16 -19.23
CA ARG A 15 13.54 5.41 -20.25
C ARG A 15 12.50 6.45 -19.84
N GLY A 16 12.65 7.07 -18.66
CA GLY A 16 11.71 8.07 -18.12
C GLY A 16 10.45 7.46 -17.50
N ILE A 17 10.40 6.14 -17.30
CA ILE A 17 9.29 5.48 -16.62
C ILE A 17 9.57 5.48 -15.12
N GLN A 18 8.62 5.97 -14.32
CA GLN A 18 8.77 6.13 -12.87
C GLN A 18 7.83 5.17 -12.12
N PHE A 19 8.23 4.73 -10.92
CA PHE A 19 7.26 4.17 -9.98
C PHE A 19 6.49 5.31 -9.31
N VAL A 20 5.18 5.15 -9.17
CA VAL A 20 4.37 6.00 -8.30
C VAL A 20 4.27 5.36 -6.91
N PRO A 21 4.09 6.14 -5.83
CA PRO A 21 3.95 5.59 -4.49
C PRO A 21 2.80 4.58 -4.40
N ILE A 22 2.99 3.55 -3.58
CA ILE A 22 1.94 2.57 -3.28
C ILE A 22 0.74 3.31 -2.67
N ASP A 23 -0.45 2.96 -3.14
CA ASP A 23 -1.71 3.60 -2.75
C ASP A 23 -2.64 2.56 -2.12
N LEU A 24 -3.09 2.84 -0.89
CA LEU A 24 -3.94 1.95 -0.09
C LEU A 24 -5.21 1.50 -0.84
N TYR A 25 -5.73 2.32 -1.75
CA TYR A 25 -6.97 2.10 -2.47
C TYR A 25 -6.79 1.68 -3.93
N LYS A 26 -5.66 2.05 -4.55
CA LYS A 26 -5.43 1.82 -5.99
C LYS A 26 -4.47 0.67 -6.30
N SER A 27 -3.49 0.41 -5.43
CA SER A 27 -2.49 -0.65 -5.66
C SER A 27 -3.15 -2.02 -5.67
N ASP A 28 -2.78 -2.86 -6.62
CA ASP A 28 -3.25 -4.25 -6.65
C ASP A 28 -2.59 -5.08 -5.53
N VAL A 29 -3.10 -6.29 -5.28
CA VAL A 29 -2.48 -7.23 -4.34
C VAL A 29 -1.09 -7.64 -4.82
N LYS A 30 -0.93 -8.00 -6.11
CA LYS A 30 0.30 -8.61 -6.66
C LYS A 30 0.76 -8.02 -7.98
N ARG A 31 -0.09 -7.29 -8.70
CA ARG A 31 0.22 -6.78 -10.04
C ARG A 31 0.69 -5.33 -10.00
N PHE A 32 1.75 -5.05 -10.76
CA PHE A 32 2.06 -3.68 -11.15
C PHE A 32 0.97 -3.16 -12.09
N ARG A 33 0.53 -1.92 -11.89
CA ARG A 33 -0.49 -1.29 -12.74
C ARG A 33 0.08 -0.08 -13.45
N ILE A 34 -0.19 0.05 -14.75
CA ILE A 34 0.17 1.25 -15.50
C ILE A 34 -0.81 2.37 -15.12
N THR A 35 -0.26 3.55 -14.85
CA THR A 35 -1.02 4.78 -14.58
C THR A 35 -0.52 5.91 -15.48
N LYS A 36 -1.26 7.02 -15.55
CA LYS A 36 -0.83 8.22 -16.28
C LYS A 36 0.51 8.81 -15.81
N HIS A 37 0.91 8.51 -14.57
CA HIS A 37 2.08 9.12 -13.91
C HIS A 37 3.24 8.14 -13.73
N GLY A 38 3.10 6.90 -14.22
CA GLY A 38 4.09 5.84 -14.02
C GLY A 38 3.48 4.51 -13.62
N ILE A 39 4.30 3.60 -13.13
CA ILE A 39 3.90 2.25 -12.70
C ILE A 39 3.56 2.27 -11.21
N LEU A 40 2.34 1.84 -10.87
CA LEU A 40 1.89 1.68 -9.49
C LEU A 40 2.26 0.27 -8.99
N PRO A 41 3.13 0.15 -7.97
CA PRO A 41 3.48 -1.14 -7.40
C PRO A 41 2.30 -1.78 -6.65
N PRO A 42 2.29 -3.12 -6.54
CA PRO A 42 1.34 -3.82 -5.70
C PRO A 42 1.64 -3.58 -4.22
N ILE A 43 0.62 -3.69 -3.37
CA ILE A 43 0.79 -3.52 -1.92
C ILE A 43 1.66 -4.63 -1.31
N SER A 44 1.73 -5.82 -1.92
CA SER A 44 2.63 -6.90 -1.49
C SER A 44 4.11 -6.65 -1.79
N ALA A 45 4.46 -5.57 -2.51
CA ALA A 45 5.86 -5.20 -2.74
C ALA A 45 6.52 -4.62 -1.48
N LEU A 46 5.73 -4.25 -0.46
CA LEU A 46 6.25 -3.79 0.82
C LEU A 46 6.91 -4.93 1.58
N GLN A 47 8.19 -4.76 1.88
CA GLN A 47 8.95 -5.73 2.65
C GLN A 47 8.29 -5.96 4.02
N GLY A 48 8.08 -7.23 4.37
CA GLY A 48 7.42 -7.61 5.63
C GLY A 48 5.89 -7.56 5.60
N LEU A 49 5.26 -7.02 4.54
CA LEU A 49 3.80 -7.07 4.36
C LEU A 49 3.42 -8.38 3.67
N GLY A 50 3.22 -9.43 4.48
CA GLY A 50 2.87 -10.76 3.98
C GLY A 50 1.63 -10.77 3.09
N ILE A 51 1.54 -11.76 2.18
CA ILE A 51 0.51 -11.77 1.13
C ILE A 51 -0.93 -11.80 1.67
N THR A 52 -1.16 -12.47 2.81
CA THR A 52 -2.47 -12.51 3.46
C THR A 52 -2.90 -11.12 3.93
N ALA A 53 -1.97 -10.31 4.45
CA ALA A 53 -2.26 -8.93 4.85
C ALA A 53 -2.64 -8.07 3.64
N ALA A 54 -1.88 -8.17 2.54
CA ALA A 54 -2.17 -7.49 1.28
C ALA A 54 -3.57 -7.85 0.73
N GLN A 55 -3.93 -9.13 0.78
CA GLN A 55 -5.23 -9.63 0.35
C GLN A 55 -6.36 -9.11 1.25
N ASN A 56 -6.19 -9.15 2.56
CA ASN A 56 -7.20 -8.67 3.51
C ASN A 56 -7.45 -7.16 3.34
N ILE A 57 -6.39 -6.36 3.23
CA ILE A 57 -6.50 -4.91 2.96
C ILE A 57 -7.29 -4.66 1.67
N THR A 58 -6.93 -5.37 0.60
CA THR A 58 -7.58 -5.20 -0.72
C THR A 58 -9.02 -5.71 -0.73
N LYS A 59 -9.35 -6.74 0.06
CA LYS A 59 -10.71 -7.25 0.20
C LYS A 59 -11.57 -6.28 1.00
N GLU A 60 -11.10 -5.81 2.15
CA GLU A 60 -11.90 -4.98 3.04
C GLU A 60 -12.08 -3.57 2.51
N ARG A 61 -11.09 -2.98 1.82
CA ARG A 61 -11.23 -1.65 1.19
C ARG A 61 -12.34 -1.60 0.12
N LYS A 62 -12.71 -2.74 -0.47
CA LYS A 62 -13.83 -2.84 -1.42
C LYS A 62 -15.19 -2.66 -0.75
N LYS A 63 -15.27 -2.91 0.57
CA LYS A 63 -16.50 -2.71 1.35
C LYS A 63 -16.74 -1.26 1.76
N GLY A 64 -15.77 -0.37 1.49
CA GLY A 64 -15.83 1.04 1.87
C GLY A 64 -14.45 1.55 2.27
N ARG A 65 -14.29 2.89 2.30
CA ARG A 65 -13.05 3.51 2.79
C ARG A 65 -12.82 3.19 4.26
N PHE A 66 -11.56 3.19 4.68
CA PHE A 66 -11.22 3.11 6.10
C PHE A 66 -11.38 4.49 6.73
N THR A 67 -12.02 4.55 7.88
CA THR A 67 -12.25 5.80 8.63
C THR A 67 -11.03 6.23 9.44
N SER A 68 -10.26 5.26 9.92
CA SER A 68 -9.06 5.45 10.72
C SER A 68 -8.10 4.27 10.56
N ILE A 69 -6.90 4.39 11.13
CA ILE A 69 -5.93 3.31 11.24
C ILE A 69 -6.48 2.18 12.14
N GLU A 70 -7.24 2.52 13.19
CA GLU A 70 -7.96 1.56 14.03
C GLU A 70 -8.99 0.76 13.21
N ASP A 71 -9.81 1.43 12.40
CA ASP A 71 -10.78 0.76 11.52
C ASP A 71 -10.09 -0.15 10.49
N LEU A 72 -9.02 0.33 9.87
CA LEU A 72 -8.17 -0.47 8.98
C LEU A 72 -7.70 -1.74 9.69
N GLN A 73 -7.15 -1.61 10.89
CA GLN A 73 -6.60 -2.74 11.63
C GLN A 73 -7.70 -3.73 12.03
N ARG A 74 -8.83 -3.23 12.54
CA ARG A 74 -10.00 -4.03 12.95
C ARG A 74 -10.58 -4.81 11.79
N ARG A 75 -10.81 -4.18 10.63
CA ARG A 75 -11.41 -4.81 9.45
C ARG A 75 -10.48 -5.81 8.80
N THR A 76 -9.21 -5.44 8.61
CA THR A 76 -8.25 -6.25 7.85
C THR A 76 -7.54 -7.30 8.70
N ARG A 77 -7.64 -7.20 10.04
CA ARG A 77 -6.96 -8.05 11.03
C ARG A 77 -5.45 -8.11 10.83
N ILE A 78 -4.85 -7.04 10.31
CA ILE A 78 -3.40 -6.93 10.14
C ILE A 78 -2.72 -6.68 11.49
N THR A 79 -1.47 -7.12 11.60
CA THR A 79 -0.69 -6.96 12.83
C THR A 79 -0.21 -5.52 13.00
N LYS A 80 0.18 -5.14 14.23
CA LYS A 80 0.79 -3.83 14.51
C LYS A 80 2.04 -3.58 13.65
N ASN A 81 2.83 -4.62 13.38
CA ASN A 81 4.00 -4.52 12.50
C ASN A 81 3.62 -4.12 11.07
N VAL A 82 2.54 -4.69 10.52
CA VAL A 82 2.05 -4.30 9.19
C VAL A 82 1.57 -2.85 9.18
N VAL A 83 0.86 -2.42 10.23
CA VAL A 83 0.47 -1.01 10.39
C VAL A 83 1.69 -0.09 10.40
N GLN A 84 2.75 -0.46 11.12
CA GLN A 84 4.00 0.29 11.16
C GLN A 84 4.67 0.36 9.79
N ILE A 85 4.75 -0.74 9.04
CA ILE A 85 5.29 -0.76 7.67
C ILE A 85 4.51 0.21 6.77
N LEU A 86 3.17 0.15 6.81
CA LEU A 86 2.32 1.04 6.01
C LEU A 86 2.53 2.52 6.40
N ARG A 87 2.67 2.81 7.70
CA ARG A 87 2.94 4.16 8.21
C ARG A 87 4.31 4.68 7.77
N GLN A 88 5.36 3.88 7.91
CA GLN A 88 6.73 4.24 7.51
C GLN A 88 6.86 4.51 6.01
N ASN A 89 6.01 3.88 5.18
CA ASN A 89 5.95 4.12 3.74
C ASN A 89 4.96 5.24 3.36
N GLY A 90 4.42 5.99 4.33
CA GLY A 90 3.52 7.13 4.10
C GLY A 90 2.13 6.76 3.58
N ILE A 91 1.76 5.48 3.56
CA ILE A 91 0.50 4.99 2.96
C ILE A 91 -0.72 5.35 3.82
N LEU A 92 -0.49 5.56 5.12
CA LEU A 92 -1.55 5.88 6.09
C LEU A 92 -1.64 7.38 6.41
N ASN A 93 -0.91 8.26 5.71
CA ASN A 93 -0.81 9.68 6.05
C ASN A 93 -2.18 10.40 6.01
N ASP A 94 -3.11 9.93 5.17
CA ASP A 94 -4.45 10.52 5.05
C ASP A 94 -5.45 9.93 6.06
N LEU A 95 -5.04 9.01 6.93
CA LEU A 95 -5.89 8.39 7.94
C LEU A 95 -5.60 8.94 9.33
N ARG A 96 -6.65 9.22 10.08
CA ARG A 96 -6.58 9.51 11.51
C ARG A 96 -6.26 8.23 12.29
N GLU A 97 -5.74 8.36 13.51
CA GLU A 97 -5.40 7.21 14.35
C GLU A 97 -6.64 6.38 14.76
N THR A 98 -7.69 7.05 15.24
CA THR A 98 -8.90 6.41 15.80
C THR A 98 -10.19 6.95 15.18
N ASP A 99 -11.29 6.24 15.41
CA ASP A 99 -12.63 6.60 14.92
C ASP A 99 -13.31 7.72 15.74
N GLN A 100 -12.62 8.32 16.72
CA GLN A 100 -13.25 9.29 17.64
C GLN A 100 -13.78 10.53 16.88
N LEU A 101 -15.10 10.74 17.01
CA LEU A 101 -15.80 11.94 16.58
C LEU A 101 -15.25 13.14 17.36
N SER A 102 -14.62 14.08 16.68
CA SER A 102 -14.47 15.44 17.19
C SER A 102 -15.83 16.13 17.11
N LEU A 103 -16.64 15.98 18.15
CA LEU A 103 -17.75 16.87 18.44
C LEU A 103 -17.16 18.11 19.10
N PHE A 104 -16.95 19.16 18.30
CA PHE A 104 -16.91 20.54 18.79
C PHE A 104 -18.24 21.18 18.43
#